data_AF-A0A4Y9J6E2-F1
#
_entry.id   AF-A0A4Y9J6E2-F1
#
_cell.length_a   1.000
_cell.length_b   1.000
_cell.length_c   1.000
_cell.angle_alpha   90.00
_cell.angle_beta   90.00
_cell.angle_gamma   90.00
#
_symmetry.space_group_name_H-M   'P 1'
#
loop_
_entity.id
_entity.type
_entity.pdbx_description
1 polymer ?
#
loop_
_entity_poly.entity_id
_entity_poly.type
_entity_poly.pdbx_seq_one_letter_code
_entity_poly.pdbx_strand_id
1 'polypeptide(L)'
;MGFKKSDAGFDIDEDEAKIVRYIFGRFLCGDIPNLIAKNLTNKGIPTPFGKSTWSFPTVKRMLQNEKYKGDALLQKSFTTDFLTKTRKSNEGELPQYYVENNHEAIIDSYTFDLVQQELKQATRRTEKSYFGKVICGCCDASYGRHVWHSNSQYKQYIFRCNQKYKGEIKCDTPHVIAEEI
;
A
#
# COMPACT_ATOMS: atom_id res chain seq x y z
N MET A 1 -7.97 7.50 15.37
CA MET A 1 -8.33 8.32 14.21
C MET A 1 -9.65 7.90 13.62
N GLY A 2 -10.65 8.72 13.88
CA GLY A 2 -12.03 8.67 13.40
C GLY A 2 -13.03 8.31 14.51
N PHE A 3 -12.57 7.71 15.60
CA PHE A 3 -13.44 7.12 16.61
C PHE A 3 -12.88 7.33 18.01
N LYS A 4 -13.76 7.67 18.95
CA LYS A 4 -13.52 7.71 20.40
C LYS A 4 -14.09 6.45 21.04
N LYS A 5 -13.43 5.98 22.10
CA LYS A 5 -13.93 4.84 22.88
C LYS A 5 -14.99 5.37 23.85
N SER A 6 -16.20 4.84 23.77
CA SER A 6 -17.32 5.13 24.67
C SER A 6 -17.70 3.87 25.45
N ASP A 7 -18.56 4.01 26.46
CA ASP A 7 -19.04 2.87 27.24
C ASP A 7 -19.86 1.87 26.40
N ALA A 8 -20.48 2.33 25.32
CA ALA A 8 -21.21 1.51 24.37
C ALA A 8 -20.35 0.94 23.22
N GLY A 9 -19.07 1.32 23.13
CA GLY A 9 -18.14 0.82 22.12
C GLY A 9 -17.34 1.92 21.43
N PHE A 10 -17.76 2.29 20.21
CA PHE A 10 -17.07 3.24 19.36
C PHE A 10 -18.01 4.35 18.89
N ASP A 11 -17.75 5.58 19.34
CA ASP A 11 -18.45 6.76 18.87
C ASP A 11 -17.59 7.48 17.81
N ILE A 12 -18.24 8.10 16.82
CA ILE A 12 -17.53 8.86 15.78
C ILE A 12 -16.97 10.15 16.38
N ASP A 13 -15.68 10.38 16.15
CA ASP A 13 -15.06 11.67 16.41
C ASP A 13 -15.11 12.53 15.16
N GLU A 14 -16.06 13.45 15.07
CA GLU A 14 -16.33 14.21 13.84
C GLU A 14 -15.10 14.96 13.29
N ASP A 15 -14.20 15.46 14.14
CA ASP A 15 -13.01 16.17 13.68
C ASP A 15 -11.99 15.22 13.03
N GLU A 16 -11.79 14.04 13.62
CA GLU A 16 -10.95 13.01 13.01
C GLU A 16 -11.64 12.36 11.81
N ALA A 17 -12.97 12.23 11.83
CA ALA A 17 -13.78 11.64 10.76
C ALA A 17 -13.72 12.49 9.49
N LYS A 18 -13.68 13.83 9.60
CA LYS A 18 -13.44 14.74 8.45
C LYS A 18 -12.11 14.42 7.76
N ILE A 19 -11.06 14.11 8.52
CA ILE A 19 -9.74 13.76 7.95
C ILE A 19 -9.84 12.42 7.22
N VAL A 20 -10.54 11.44 7.80
CA VAL A 20 -10.77 10.14 7.14
C VAL A 20 -11.56 10.33 5.84
N ARG A 21 -12.68 11.04 5.86
CA ARG A 21 -13.49 11.36 4.66
C ARG A 21 -12.65 12.08 3.61
N TYR A 22 -11.80 13.01 4.01
CA TYR A 22 -10.86 13.69 3.12
C TYR A 22 -9.86 12.72 2.47
N ILE A 23 -9.26 11.80 3.23
CA ILE A 23 -8.32 10.80 2.70
C ILE A 23 -8.98 9.93 1.64
N PHE A 24 -10.17 9.40 1.94
CA PHE A 24 -10.92 8.54 1.00
C PHE A 24 -11.33 9.32 -0.25
N GLY A 25 -11.85 10.55 -0.10
CA GLY A 25 -12.22 11.40 -1.22
C GLY A 25 -11.04 11.75 -2.13
N ARG A 26 -9.88 12.14 -1.56
CA ARG A 26 -8.68 12.44 -2.34
C ARG A 26 -8.16 11.22 -3.11
N PHE A 27 -8.23 10.04 -2.50
CA PHE A 27 -7.84 8.80 -3.16
C PHE A 27 -8.75 8.47 -4.35
N LEU A 28 -10.07 8.64 -4.20
CA LEU A 28 -11.03 8.46 -5.30
C LEU A 28 -10.89 9.50 -6.41
N CYS A 29 -10.42 10.72 -6.08
CA CYS A 29 -10.01 11.70 -7.10
C CYS A 29 -8.73 11.33 -7.86
N GLY A 30 -8.08 10.21 -7.53
CA GLY A 30 -6.88 9.70 -8.21
C GLY A 30 -5.55 10.08 -7.55
N ASP A 31 -5.56 10.69 -6.37
CA ASP A 31 -4.31 10.97 -5.65
C ASP A 31 -3.65 9.68 -5.17
N ILE A 32 -2.33 9.60 -5.36
CA ILE A 32 -1.53 8.49 -4.84
C ILE A 32 -1.41 8.63 -3.31
N PRO A 33 -1.46 7.54 -2.51
CA PRO A 33 -1.39 7.64 -1.04
C PRO A 33 -0.14 8.38 -0.51
N ASN A 34 0.97 8.36 -1.26
CA ASN A 34 2.16 9.16 -0.98
C ASN A 34 1.90 10.67 -1.06
N LEU A 35 1.14 11.11 -2.07
CA LEU A 35 0.77 12.51 -2.23
C LEU A 35 -0.19 12.96 -1.12
N ILE A 36 -1.15 12.11 -0.77
CA ILE A 36 -2.07 12.35 0.34
C ILE A 36 -1.29 12.52 1.65
N ALA A 37 -0.33 11.64 1.94
CA ALA A 37 0.53 11.76 3.11
C ALA A 37 1.30 13.09 3.16
N LYS A 38 1.89 13.51 2.03
CA LYS A 38 2.57 14.81 1.93
C LYS A 38 1.62 15.98 2.18
N ASN A 39 0.44 15.95 1.57
CA ASN A 39 -0.57 17.00 1.74
C ASN A 39 -1.04 17.11 3.20
N LEU A 40 -1.27 15.99 3.88
CA LEU A 40 -1.65 15.97 5.30
C LEU A 40 -0.53 16.51 6.19
N THR A 41 0.72 16.15 5.90
CA THR A 41 1.90 16.65 6.62
C THR A 41 2.05 18.16 6.43
N ASN A 42 1.88 18.66 5.21
CA ASN A 42 1.95 20.10 4.91
C ASN A 42 0.82 20.90 5.57
N LYS A 43 -0.34 20.29 5.76
CA LYS A 43 -1.47 20.88 6.50
C LYS A 43 -1.28 20.86 8.03
N GLY A 44 -0.18 20.27 8.53
CA GLY A 44 0.10 20.17 9.97
C GLY A 44 -0.84 19.23 10.72
N ILE A 45 -1.53 18.32 10.01
CA ILE A 45 -2.47 17.40 10.65
C ILE A 45 -1.67 16.26 11.31
N PRO A 46 -1.84 15.98 12.61
CA PRO A 46 -1.16 14.89 13.27
C PRO A 46 -1.68 13.52 12.78
N THR A 47 -0.81 12.52 12.77
CA THR A 47 -1.18 11.13 12.48
C THR A 47 -2.03 10.51 13.60
N PRO A 48 -2.68 9.36 13.37
CA PRO A 48 -3.42 8.63 14.42
C PRO A 48 -2.60 8.31 15.69
N PHE A 49 -1.27 8.31 15.59
CA PHE A 49 -0.35 8.06 16.70
C PHE A 49 0.32 9.34 17.24
N GLY A 50 -0.17 10.53 16.86
CA GLY A 50 0.36 11.81 17.33
C GLY A 50 1.67 12.23 16.68
N LYS A 51 2.17 11.53 15.65
CA LYS A 51 3.35 11.97 14.89
C LYS A 51 2.99 13.10 13.94
N SER A 52 3.93 14.03 13.73
CA SER A 52 3.78 15.17 12.81
C SER A 52 3.89 14.79 11.33
N THR A 53 4.55 13.68 11.01
CA THR A 53 4.80 13.25 9.63
C THR A 53 3.93 12.06 9.23
N TRP A 54 3.20 12.21 8.13
CA TRP A 54 2.45 11.12 7.54
C TRP A 54 3.32 10.29 6.62
N SER A 55 3.16 8.96 6.70
CA SER A 55 3.85 8.01 5.85
C SER A 55 2.87 7.25 4.97
N PHE A 56 3.34 6.83 3.79
CA PHE A 56 2.55 6.00 2.86
C PHE A 56 1.94 4.75 3.50
N PRO A 57 2.67 3.94 4.29
CA PRO A 57 2.08 2.76 4.92
C PRO A 57 0.91 3.11 5.85
N THR A 58 0.97 4.26 6.50
CA THR A 58 -0.10 4.73 7.40
C THR A 58 -1.37 5.02 6.63
N VAL A 59 -1.27 5.81 5.55
CA VAL A 59 -2.44 6.13 4.69
C VAL A 59 -2.99 4.87 4.04
N LYS A 60 -2.12 4.00 3.52
CA LYS A 60 -2.54 2.73 2.92
C LYS A 60 -3.30 1.85 3.93
N ARG A 61 -2.79 1.72 5.16
CA ARG A 61 -3.47 0.97 6.21
C ARG A 61 -4.82 1.56 6.58
N MET A 62 -4.97 2.89 6.55
CA MET A 62 -6.26 3.53 6.78
C MET A 62 -7.26 3.22 5.67
N LEU A 63 -6.85 3.33 4.40
CA LEU A 63 -7.72 3.01 3.26
C LEU A 63 -8.18 1.54 3.26
N GLN A 64 -7.37 0.61 3.79
CA GLN A 64 -7.69 -0.82 3.84
C GLN A 64 -8.48 -1.24 5.08
N ASN A 65 -8.65 -0.37 6.08
CA ASN A 65 -9.22 -0.76 7.35
C ASN A 65 -10.76 -0.79 7.28
N GLU A 66 -11.32 -1.99 7.46
CA GLU A 66 -12.75 -2.27 7.41
C GLU A 66 -13.52 -1.52 8.50
N LYS A 67 -12.82 -1.11 9.56
CA LYS A 67 -13.37 -0.27 10.63
C LYS A 67 -14.13 0.95 10.10
N TYR A 68 -13.63 1.58 9.02
CA TYR A 68 -14.25 2.80 8.50
C TYR A 68 -15.60 2.57 7.82
N LYS A 69 -15.89 1.32 7.40
CA LYS A 69 -17.18 0.86 6.86
C LYS A 69 -18.15 0.38 7.96
N GLY A 70 -17.71 0.36 9.23
CA GLY A 70 -18.50 -0.12 10.37
C GLY A 70 -18.25 -1.58 10.74
N ASP A 71 -17.45 -2.30 9.97
CA ASP A 71 -17.15 -3.71 10.20
C ASP A 71 -15.99 -3.90 11.18
N ALA A 72 -15.96 -5.04 11.86
CA ALA A 72 -14.91 -5.40 12.79
C ALA A 72 -14.38 -6.82 12.51
N LEU A 73 -13.12 -6.89 12.10
CA LEU A 73 -12.39 -8.16 12.02
C LEU A 73 -11.60 -8.35 13.32
N LEU A 74 -12.02 -9.32 14.12
CA LEU A 74 -11.44 -9.66 15.41
C LEU A 74 -10.28 -10.66 15.23
N GLN A 75 -9.36 -10.65 16.21
CA GLN A 75 -8.24 -11.61 16.27
C GLN A 75 -7.28 -11.58 15.06
N LYS A 76 -7.05 -10.39 14.49
CA LYS A 76 -6.04 -10.15 13.45
C LYS A 76 -4.61 -10.49 13.90
N SER A 77 -4.36 -10.47 15.20
CA SER A 77 -3.09 -10.89 15.80
C SER A 77 -3.32 -11.61 17.11
N PHE A 78 -2.43 -12.53 17.43
CA PHE A 78 -2.45 -13.30 18.66
C PHE A 78 -1.09 -13.31 19.32
N THR A 79 -1.06 -13.64 20.62
CA THR A 79 0.18 -13.77 21.38
C THR A 79 0.69 -15.19 21.24
N THR A 80 1.87 -15.36 20.65
CA THR A 80 2.47 -16.70 20.41
C THR A 80 3.08 -17.29 21.67
N ASP A 81 3.66 -16.43 22.51
CA ASP A 81 4.32 -16.84 23.73
C ASP A 81 3.92 -15.91 24.87
N PHE A 82 3.41 -16.51 25.95
CA PHE A 82 2.92 -15.84 27.14
C PHE A 82 4.05 -15.18 27.94
N LEU A 83 5.27 -15.73 27.87
CA LEU A 83 6.43 -15.22 28.60
C LEU A 83 7.02 -13.99 27.91
N THR A 84 7.26 -14.09 26.61
CA THR A 84 7.85 -13.00 25.82
C THR A 84 6.82 -11.97 25.35
N LYS A 85 5.51 -12.24 25.51
CA LYS A 85 4.39 -11.42 25.01
C LYS A 85 4.53 -11.06 23.53
N THR A 86 5.20 -11.91 22.77
CA THR A 86 5.42 -11.74 21.35
C THR A 86 4.07 -11.86 20.62
N ARG A 87 3.77 -10.88 19.76
CA ARG A 87 2.53 -10.85 18.98
C ARG A 87 2.85 -11.18 17.53
N LYS A 88 2.09 -12.12 16.97
CA LYS A 88 2.17 -12.49 15.55
C LYS A 88 0.85 -12.13 14.87
N SER A 89 0.91 -11.76 13.58
CA SER A 89 -0.28 -11.68 12.75
C SER A 89 -0.89 -13.08 12.61
N ASN A 90 -2.21 -13.17 12.69
CA ASN A 90 -2.92 -14.43 12.48
C ASN A 90 -3.04 -14.67 10.97
N GLU A 91 -2.39 -15.71 10.47
CA GLU A 91 -2.41 -16.13 9.06
C GLU A 91 -3.30 -17.37 8.87
N GLY A 92 -4.05 -17.76 9.91
CA GLY A 92 -4.92 -18.94 9.93
C GLY A 92 -4.62 -19.89 11.08
N GLU A 93 -3.68 -19.58 11.97
CA GLU A 93 -3.39 -20.41 13.14
C GLU A 93 -4.55 -20.44 14.14
N LEU A 94 -5.35 -19.37 14.20
CA LEU A 94 -6.53 -19.27 15.06
C LEU A 94 -7.73 -18.77 14.26
N PRO A 95 -8.98 -19.10 14.66
CA PRO A 95 -10.17 -18.58 14.01
C PRO A 95 -10.19 -17.04 14.07
N GLN A 96 -10.54 -16.44 12.93
CA GLN A 96 -10.82 -15.01 12.83
C GLN A 96 -12.32 -14.81 12.68
N TYR A 97 -12.86 -13.81 13.37
CA TYR A 97 -14.30 -13.52 13.35
C TYR A 97 -14.52 -12.18 12.65
N TYR A 98 -15.28 -12.21 11.57
CA TYR A 98 -15.74 -11.00 10.88
C TYR A 98 -17.13 -10.64 11.37
N VAL A 99 -17.28 -9.44 11.92
CA VAL A 99 -18.56 -8.91 12.40
C VAL A 99 -18.94 -7.73 11.52
N GLU A 100 -20.06 -7.86 10.82
CA GLU A 100 -20.65 -6.79 10.01
C GLU A 100 -21.40 -5.78 10.89
N ASN A 101 -21.36 -4.50 10.52
CA ASN A 101 -22.11 -3.43 11.20
C ASN A 101 -21.92 -3.37 12.72
N ASN A 102 -20.68 -3.59 13.18
CA ASN A 102 -20.34 -3.55 14.60
C ASN A 102 -20.47 -2.15 15.22
N HIS A 103 -20.29 -1.09 14.43
CA HIS A 103 -20.37 0.30 14.88
C HIS A 103 -20.73 1.23 13.71
N GLU A 104 -21.06 2.48 14.03
CA GLU A 104 -21.44 3.47 13.03
C GLU A 104 -20.30 3.71 12.04
N ALA A 105 -20.61 3.67 10.75
CA ALA A 105 -19.63 3.80 9.69
C ALA A 105 -19.29 5.27 9.42
N ILE A 106 -18.00 5.57 9.19
CA ILE A 106 -17.57 6.90 8.75
C ILE A 106 -17.72 7.06 7.24
N ILE A 107 -17.51 5.96 6.51
CA ILE A 107 -17.57 5.86 5.05
C ILE A 107 -18.61 4.80 4.71
N ASP A 108 -19.43 5.06 3.69
CA ASP A 108 -20.40 4.10 3.22
C ASP A 108 -19.73 2.85 2.60
N SER A 109 -20.47 1.74 2.62
CA SER A 109 -19.99 0.45 2.12
C SER A 109 -19.53 0.52 0.67
N TYR A 110 -20.28 1.23 -0.17
CA TYR A 110 -20.03 1.37 -1.59
C TYR A 110 -18.72 2.12 -1.89
N THR A 111 -18.51 3.28 -1.25
CA THR A 111 -17.28 4.07 -1.35
C THR A 111 -16.07 3.28 -0.88
N PHE A 112 -16.20 2.51 0.21
CA PHE A 112 -15.11 1.66 0.69
C PHE A 112 -14.76 0.57 -0.34
N ASP A 113 -15.76 -0.09 -0.91
CA ASP A 113 -15.56 -1.16 -1.89
C ASP A 113 -14.93 -0.62 -3.18
N LEU A 114 -15.32 0.58 -3.64
CA LEU A 114 -14.67 1.29 -4.74
C LEU A 114 -13.18 1.55 -4.46
N VAL A 115 -12.85 2.05 -3.27
CA VAL A 115 -11.45 2.27 -2.86
C VAL A 115 -10.65 0.97 -2.89
N GLN A 116 -11.21 -0.15 -2.43
CA GLN A 116 -10.52 -1.44 -2.49
C GLN A 116 -10.27 -1.90 -3.93
N GLN A 117 -11.23 -1.69 -4.83
CA GLN A 117 -11.05 -2.00 -6.25
C GLN A 117 -9.94 -1.15 -6.86
N GLU A 118 -9.92 0.15 -6.60
CA GLU A 118 -8.88 1.06 -7.09
C GLU A 118 -7.49 0.71 -6.53
N LEU A 119 -7.39 0.31 -5.25
CA LEU A 119 -6.13 -0.16 -4.67
C LEU A 119 -5.60 -1.41 -5.39
N LYS A 120 -6.47 -2.38 -5.72
CA LYS A 120 -6.11 -3.58 -6.49
C LYS A 120 -5.70 -3.23 -7.93
N GLN A 121 -6.35 -2.25 -8.54
CA GLN A 121 -5.97 -1.78 -9.87
C GLN A 121 -4.65 -1.01 -9.87
N ALA A 122 -4.38 -0.19 -8.85
CA ALA A 122 -3.12 0.55 -8.73
C ALA A 122 -1.92 -0.40 -8.65
N THR A 123 -2.04 -1.52 -7.93
CA THR A 123 -1.03 -2.59 -7.93
C THR A 123 -0.85 -3.23 -9.31
N ARG A 124 -1.92 -3.35 -10.09
CA ARG A 124 -1.87 -3.85 -11.48
C ARG A 124 -1.31 -2.83 -12.48
N ARG A 125 -1.45 -1.53 -12.26
CA ARG A 125 -0.86 -0.49 -13.14
C ARG A 125 0.67 -0.54 -13.10
N THR A 126 1.27 -0.89 -11.97
CA THR A 126 2.70 -1.23 -11.89
C THR A 126 3.08 -2.45 -12.74
N GLU A 127 2.14 -3.36 -13.05
CA GLU A 127 2.35 -4.50 -13.95
C GLU A 127 2.26 -4.09 -15.43
N LYS A 128 1.75 -2.90 -15.81
CA LYS A 128 1.82 -2.40 -17.20
C LYS A 128 3.23 -1.97 -17.60
N SER A 129 4.16 -2.03 -16.67
CA SER A 129 5.57 -1.96 -16.99
C SER A 129 6.04 -3.32 -17.51
N TYR A 130 6.70 -3.35 -18.67
CA TYR A 130 7.37 -4.56 -19.18
C TYR A 130 8.43 -5.13 -18.21
N PHE A 131 8.74 -4.41 -17.13
CA PHE A 131 9.62 -4.85 -16.05
C PHE A 131 9.05 -6.11 -15.38
N GLY A 132 9.84 -7.19 -15.40
CA GLY A 132 9.43 -8.47 -14.85
C GLY A 132 8.64 -9.37 -15.81
N LYS A 133 8.19 -8.86 -16.97
CA LYS A 133 7.43 -9.63 -17.98
C LYS A 133 8.30 -10.16 -19.12
N VAL A 134 9.34 -9.43 -19.49
CA VAL A 134 10.31 -9.88 -20.48
C VAL A 134 11.28 -10.85 -19.81
N ILE A 135 11.32 -12.10 -20.31
CA ILE A 135 12.17 -13.17 -19.78
C ILE A 135 13.41 -13.32 -20.67
N CYS A 136 14.57 -13.47 -20.03
CA CYS A 136 15.84 -13.69 -20.69
C CYS A 136 15.94 -15.14 -21.21
N GLY A 137 16.05 -15.34 -22.51
CA GLY A 137 16.17 -16.69 -23.10
C GLY A 137 17.49 -17.43 -22.80
N CYS A 138 18.46 -16.79 -22.12
CA CYS A 138 19.74 -17.42 -21.78
C CYS A 138 19.81 -17.90 -20.32
N CYS A 139 19.06 -17.30 -19.41
CA CYS A 139 19.16 -17.61 -17.98
C CYS A 139 17.81 -17.58 -17.24
N ASP A 140 16.70 -17.51 -17.98
CA ASP A 140 15.31 -17.42 -17.50
C ASP A 140 15.00 -16.31 -16.48
N ALA A 141 15.96 -15.41 -16.26
CA ALA A 141 15.80 -14.27 -15.39
C ALA A 141 14.98 -13.17 -16.08
N SER A 142 14.28 -12.37 -15.28
CA SER A 142 13.55 -11.23 -15.81
C SER A 142 14.48 -10.10 -16.26
N TYR A 143 14.06 -9.39 -17.31
CA TYR A 143 14.60 -8.10 -17.70
C TYR A 143 14.06 -7.01 -16.76
N GLY A 144 14.94 -6.08 -16.39
CA GLY A 144 14.61 -4.92 -15.56
C GLY A 144 15.01 -3.60 -16.21
N ARG A 145 14.47 -2.49 -15.68
CA ARG A 145 14.89 -1.13 -16.04
C ARG A 145 16.27 -0.88 -15.46
N HIS A 146 17.17 -0.36 -16.28
CA HIS A 146 18.41 0.24 -15.82
C HIS A 146 18.50 1.67 -16.35
N VAL A 147 19.23 2.51 -15.63
CA VAL A 147 19.47 3.91 -16.01
C VAL A 147 20.92 4.03 -16.42
N TRP A 148 21.15 4.48 -17.64
CA TRP A 148 22.47 4.91 -18.11
C TRP A 148 22.61 6.41 -17.98
N HIS A 149 23.83 6.83 -17.67
CA HIS A 149 24.19 8.24 -17.45
C HIS A 149 23.23 8.97 -16.49
N SER A 150 22.95 8.37 -15.32
CA SER A 150 21.93 8.85 -14.38
C SER A 150 22.07 10.32 -13.96
N ASN A 151 23.30 10.84 -13.98
CA ASN A 151 23.67 12.17 -13.52
C ASN A 151 23.97 13.15 -14.67
N SER A 152 23.71 12.80 -15.94
CA SER A 152 23.95 13.68 -17.08
C SER A 152 22.66 13.98 -17.87
N GLN A 153 22.75 14.96 -18.77
CA GLN A 153 21.66 15.30 -19.70
C GLN A 153 21.33 14.14 -20.66
N TYR A 154 22.24 13.19 -20.84
CA TYR A 154 22.08 12.01 -21.70
C TYR A 154 21.48 10.82 -20.94
N LYS A 155 20.69 11.08 -19.90
CA LYS A 155 20.04 10.04 -19.10
C LYS A 155 19.13 9.21 -19.98
N GLN A 156 19.46 7.93 -20.13
CA GLN A 156 18.70 6.99 -20.96
C GLN A 156 18.21 5.82 -20.13
N TYR A 157 17.05 5.30 -20.52
CA TYR A 157 16.45 4.13 -19.91
C TYR A 157 16.65 2.93 -20.82
N ILE A 158 17.35 1.92 -20.32
CA ILE A 158 17.59 0.67 -21.04
C ILE A 158 16.91 -0.48 -20.29
N PHE A 159 16.57 -1.54 -21.02
CA PHE A 159 16.07 -2.79 -20.49
C PHE A 159 17.14 -3.86 -20.65
N ARG A 160 17.51 -4.54 -19.56
CA ARG A 160 18.58 -5.55 -19.56
C ARG A 160 18.24 -6.68 -18.60
N CYS A 161 18.72 -7.89 -18.91
CA CYS A 161 18.68 -9.01 -17.97
C CYS A 161 19.27 -8.62 -16.60
N ASN A 162 18.50 -8.89 -15.54
CA ASN A 162 18.87 -8.56 -14.16
C ASN A 162 20.03 -9.42 -13.63
N GLN A 163 20.24 -10.60 -14.21
CA GLN A 163 21.32 -11.51 -13.87
C GLN A 163 22.52 -11.38 -14.81
N LYS A 164 22.54 -10.40 -15.73
CA LYS A 164 23.63 -10.27 -16.73
C LYS A 164 25.04 -10.32 -16.16
N TYR A 165 25.24 -9.72 -14.98
CA TYR A 165 26.53 -9.67 -14.29
C TYR A 165 26.54 -10.42 -12.95
N LYS A 166 25.53 -11.26 -12.69
CA LYS A 166 25.47 -12.08 -11.48
C LYS A 166 25.98 -13.48 -11.81
N GLY A 167 26.91 -14.00 -11.00
CA GLY A 167 27.47 -15.35 -11.17
C GLY A 167 28.71 -15.40 -12.07
N GLU A 168 29.24 -16.61 -12.26
CA GLU A 168 30.45 -16.87 -13.07
C GLU A 168 30.19 -16.82 -14.57
N ILE A 169 29.01 -17.31 -15.02
CA ILE A 169 28.59 -17.27 -16.42
C ILE A 169 27.77 -16.00 -16.66
N LYS A 170 28.33 -15.09 -17.45
CA LYS A 170 27.65 -13.85 -17.81
C LYS A 170 26.67 -14.10 -18.95
N CYS A 171 25.46 -13.57 -18.80
CA CYS A 171 24.46 -13.62 -19.84
C CYS A 171 24.85 -12.71 -21.02
N ASP A 172 24.81 -13.22 -22.25
CA ASP A 172 25.18 -12.43 -23.43
C ASP A 172 24.01 -11.65 -24.05
N THR A 173 22.81 -11.74 -23.46
CA THR A 173 21.62 -11.14 -24.08
C THR A 173 21.73 -9.62 -24.22
N PRO A 174 21.26 -9.05 -25.35
CA PRO A 174 21.37 -7.63 -25.63
C PRO A 174 20.50 -6.82 -24.68
N HIS A 175 20.82 -5.53 -24.59
CA HIS A 175 19.92 -4.56 -23.97
C HIS A 175 18.94 -4.04 -25.04
N VAL A 176 17.76 -3.63 -24.61
CA VAL A 176 16.72 -3.08 -25.49
C VAL A 176 16.39 -1.67 -25.00
N ILE A 177 16.25 -0.71 -25.90
CA ILE A 177 15.75 0.62 -25.55
C ILE A 177 14.24 0.71 -25.72
N ALA A 178 13.59 1.64 -25.02
CA ALA A 178 12.13 1.77 -25.06
C ALA A 178 11.56 2.06 -26.47
N GLU A 179 12.39 2.56 -27.39
CA GLU A 179 12.01 2.88 -28.78
C GLU A 179 12.03 1.64 -29.70
N GLU A 180 12.62 0.53 -29.26
CA GLU A 180 12.74 -0.74 -30.00
C GLU A 180 11.69 -1.78 -29.59
N ILE A 181 10.73 -1.41 -28.73
CA ILE A 181 9.66 -2.28 -28.19
C ILE A 181 8.30 -1.90 -28.77
#